data_AF-I0Z5D0-F1
#
_entry.id   AF-I0Z5D0-F1
#
_cell.length_a   1.000
_cell.length_b   1.000
_cell.length_c   1.000
_cell.angle_alpha   90.00
_cell.angle_beta   90.00
_cell.angle_gamma   90.00
#
_symmetry.space_group_name_H-M   'P 1'
#
loop_
_entity.id
_entity.type
_entity.pdbx_description
1 polymer ?
#
loop_
_entity_poly.entity_id
_entity_poly.type
_entity_poly.pdbx_seq_one_letter_code
_entity_poly.pdbx_strand_id
1 'polypeptide(L)'
;MAAPLPRVFEESAGGKAVPVPTAPGQNGNIGGDFRADELVRVSKDTSKKLEAEVLAPMARWTTAYSTGRMKRLEQVRLEVDSRRHTVTGLGHQIEKQRAKVTPGGASTAQKAENQMDQTIRKMQHKENKLAAARQSFKEQEALVYQQLAQLIRDGVWLKSYLAAVMRLEQEAFQASYAALGPSKAQLPLPPMSPDGITSTVPPTSEPAGVSIPASRPFDAAQAANVTGTLGPKVTGKRLAATGKENGVGLASSAYSAKDEMPAAPTQQHRRTESRGYDRYGEQNYGARGDPVPAW
;
A
#
# COMPACT_ATOMS: atom_id res chain seq x y z
N MET A 1 18.82 -20.52 -35.98
CA MET A 1 19.91 -21.50 -36.20
C MET A 1 21.23 -20.77 -35.98
N ALA A 2 21.80 -20.85 -34.78
CA ALA A 2 23.13 -20.30 -34.52
C ALA A 2 24.15 -21.43 -34.71
N ALA A 3 24.97 -21.35 -35.74
CA ALA A 3 26.09 -22.28 -35.89
C ALA A 3 27.11 -21.97 -34.79
N PRO A 4 27.63 -22.98 -34.07
CA PRO A 4 28.57 -22.76 -32.98
C PRO A 4 29.86 -22.11 -33.50
N LEU A 5 30.28 -21.04 -32.84
CA LEU A 5 31.50 -20.32 -33.20
C LEU A 5 32.75 -21.11 -32.73
N PRO A 6 33.75 -21.31 -33.60
CA PRO A 6 35.02 -21.99 -33.26
C PRO A 6 35.82 -21.25 -32.15
N ARG A 7 36.41 -21.97 -31.19
CA ARG A 7 37.21 -21.41 -30.07
C ARG A 7 38.52 -20.79 -30.46
N VAL A 8 39.21 -21.40 -31.40
CA VAL A 8 40.55 -20.99 -31.79
C VAL A 8 40.50 -20.82 -33.29
N PHE A 9 40.84 -19.61 -33.72
CA PHE A 9 41.18 -19.35 -35.10
C PHE A 9 42.70 -19.35 -35.18
N GLU A 10 43.23 -20.16 -36.07
CA GLU A 10 44.64 -20.12 -36.42
C GLU A 10 44.76 -19.31 -37.71
N GLU A 11 45.66 -18.35 -37.71
CA GLU A 11 45.93 -17.54 -38.89
C GLU A 11 46.77 -18.38 -39.85
N SER A 12 46.13 -18.89 -40.90
CA SER A 12 46.83 -19.60 -41.97
C SER A 12 47.69 -18.60 -42.76
N ALA A 13 48.76 -19.08 -43.41
CA ALA A 13 49.84 -18.33 -44.06
C ALA A 13 49.44 -17.37 -45.22
N GLY A 14 48.19 -16.95 -45.30
CA GLY A 14 47.68 -15.89 -46.16
C GLY A 14 46.73 -14.92 -45.45
N GLY A 15 46.85 -14.75 -44.13
CA GLY A 15 46.02 -13.83 -43.33
C GLY A 15 44.56 -14.29 -43.19
N LYS A 16 44.26 -15.56 -43.49
CA LYS A 16 42.93 -16.14 -43.35
C LYS A 16 42.85 -16.90 -42.04
N ALA A 17 41.95 -16.45 -41.17
CA ALA A 17 41.59 -17.14 -39.94
C ALA A 17 40.83 -18.43 -40.26
N VAL A 18 41.45 -19.59 -40.03
CA VAL A 18 40.84 -20.91 -40.20
C VAL A 18 40.51 -21.46 -38.80
N PRO A 19 39.31 -22.01 -38.58
CA PRO A 19 38.99 -22.62 -37.30
C PRO A 19 39.88 -23.83 -37.04
N VAL A 20 40.55 -23.86 -35.90
CA VAL A 20 41.36 -25.00 -35.47
C VAL A 20 40.41 -26.13 -35.07
N PRO A 21 40.49 -27.31 -35.72
CA PRO A 21 39.74 -28.47 -35.28
C PRO A 21 40.24 -28.87 -33.90
N THR A 22 39.40 -28.72 -32.87
CA THR A 22 39.73 -29.26 -31.55
C THR A 22 39.76 -30.77 -31.59
N ALA A 23 40.66 -31.37 -30.80
CA ALA A 23 40.86 -32.80 -30.75
C ALA A 23 39.54 -33.59 -30.60
N PRO A 24 39.40 -34.78 -31.22
CA PRO A 24 38.21 -35.61 -31.09
C PRO A 24 37.92 -35.89 -29.61
N GLY A 25 36.77 -35.42 -29.12
CA GLY A 25 36.35 -35.49 -27.71
C GLY A 25 36.42 -34.17 -26.94
N GLN A 26 37.07 -33.13 -27.49
CA GLN A 26 36.93 -31.75 -27.02
C GLN A 26 35.95 -31.01 -27.94
N ASN A 27 34.75 -30.73 -27.44
CA ASN A 27 33.81 -29.82 -28.10
C ASN A 27 34.42 -28.41 -28.08
N GLY A 28 35.18 -28.06 -29.13
CA GLY A 28 35.86 -26.78 -29.32
C GLY A 28 34.98 -25.60 -29.65
N ASN A 29 33.68 -25.70 -29.37
CA ASN A 29 32.74 -24.61 -29.61
C ASN A 29 32.88 -23.59 -28.47
N ILE A 30 32.99 -22.29 -28.79
CA ILE A 30 32.93 -21.23 -27.79
C ILE A 30 31.57 -21.37 -27.12
N GLY A 31 31.56 -21.61 -25.80
CA GLY A 31 30.33 -21.97 -25.09
C GLY A 31 29.76 -23.35 -25.42
N GLY A 32 30.58 -24.40 -25.61
CA GLY A 32 30.11 -25.75 -25.99
C GLY A 32 29.02 -26.39 -25.11
N ASP A 33 28.87 -25.98 -23.85
CA ASP A 33 27.77 -26.40 -22.97
C ASP A 33 26.72 -25.29 -22.75
N PHE A 34 26.81 -24.19 -23.51
CA PHE A 34 25.92 -23.05 -23.39
C PHE A 34 24.55 -23.38 -23.95
N ARG A 35 23.55 -23.29 -23.10
CA ARG A 35 22.15 -23.54 -23.44
C ARG A 35 21.39 -22.20 -23.50
N ALA A 36 21.48 -21.54 -24.65
CA ALA A 36 20.83 -20.25 -24.89
C ALA A 36 19.32 -20.28 -24.60
N ASP A 37 18.64 -21.34 -25.05
CA ASP A 37 17.20 -21.52 -24.83
C ASP A 37 16.85 -21.68 -23.34
N GLU A 38 17.74 -22.32 -22.56
CA GLU A 38 17.57 -22.49 -21.12
C GLU A 38 17.73 -21.14 -20.40
N LEU A 39 18.67 -20.30 -20.82
CA LEU A 39 18.82 -18.94 -20.28
C LEU A 39 17.59 -18.06 -20.56
N VAL A 40 17.05 -18.13 -21.78
CA VAL A 40 15.80 -17.42 -22.15
C VAL A 40 14.63 -17.93 -21.31
N ARG A 41 14.56 -19.23 -21.05
CA ARG A 41 13.55 -19.83 -20.19
C ARG A 41 13.68 -19.37 -18.74
N VAL A 42 14.88 -19.42 -18.16
CA VAL A 42 15.17 -18.94 -16.80
C VAL A 42 14.74 -17.49 -16.64
N SER A 43 15.09 -16.62 -17.61
CA SER A 43 14.67 -15.22 -17.59
C SER A 43 13.14 -15.07 -17.55
N LYS A 44 12.40 -15.76 -18.42
CA LYS A 44 10.93 -15.71 -18.46
C LYS A 44 10.29 -16.26 -17.18
N ASP A 45 10.81 -17.37 -16.66
CA ASP A 45 10.27 -18.03 -15.47
C ASP A 45 10.53 -17.18 -14.22
N THR A 46 11.72 -16.60 -14.07
CA THR A 46 12.03 -15.67 -12.98
C THR A 46 11.17 -14.41 -13.04
N SER A 47 10.97 -13.80 -14.21
CA SER A 47 10.09 -12.64 -14.35
C SER A 47 8.64 -12.97 -13.95
N LYS A 48 8.12 -14.13 -14.35
CA LYS A 48 6.77 -14.57 -13.94
C LYS A 48 6.66 -14.79 -12.43
N LYS A 49 7.66 -15.43 -11.82
CA LYS A 49 7.70 -15.64 -10.37
C LYS A 49 7.78 -14.31 -9.62
N LEU A 50 8.62 -13.38 -10.06
CA LEU A 50 8.75 -12.05 -9.47
C LEU A 50 7.43 -11.27 -9.54
N GLU A 51 6.75 -11.31 -10.68
CA GLU A 51 5.44 -10.68 -10.86
C GLU A 51 4.41 -11.25 -9.89
N ALA A 52 4.31 -12.57 -9.80
CA ALA A 52 3.31 -13.26 -8.99
C ALA A 52 3.58 -13.16 -7.47
N GLU A 53 4.83 -13.37 -7.04
CA GLU A 53 5.21 -13.46 -5.62
C GLU A 53 5.45 -12.10 -4.97
N VAL A 54 5.87 -11.09 -5.74
CA VAL A 54 6.31 -9.80 -5.19
C VAL A 54 5.52 -8.63 -5.77
N LEU A 55 5.55 -8.44 -7.09
CA LEU A 55 5.03 -7.21 -7.69
C LEU A 55 3.51 -7.11 -7.61
N ALA A 56 2.78 -8.19 -7.87
CA ALA A 56 1.33 -8.19 -7.78
C ALA A 56 0.81 -7.95 -6.34
N PRO A 57 1.34 -8.61 -5.28
CA PRO A 57 1.03 -8.23 -3.90
C PRO A 57 1.37 -6.77 -3.57
N MET A 58 2.53 -6.28 -4.00
CA MET A 58 2.94 -4.89 -3.78
C MET A 58 2.00 -3.89 -4.44
N ALA A 59 1.59 -4.15 -5.69
CA ALA A 59 0.63 -3.33 -6.41
C ALA A 59 -0.76 -3.31 -5.74
N ARG A 60 -1.21 -4.44 -5.20
CA ARG A 60 -2.45 -4.50 -4.41
C ARG A 60 -2.33 -3.67 -3.14
N TRP A 61 -1.20 -3.74 -2.44
CA TRP A 61 -0.94 -2.98 -1.22
C TRP A 61 -0.89 -1.46 -1.48
N THR A 62 -0.19 -1.01 -2.53
CA THR A 62 -0.15 0.41 -2.91
C THR A 62 -1.51 0.93 -3.36
N THR A 63 -2.26 0.12 -4.12
CA THR A 63 -3.64 0.45 -4.52
C THR A 63 -4.52 0.62 -3.29
N ALA A 64 -4.47 -0.32 -2.34
CA ALA A 64 -5.21 -0.24 -1.07
C ALA A 64 -4.87 1.02 -0.28
N TYR A 65 -3.58 1.37 -0.18
CA TYR A 65 -3.12 2.60 0.48
C TYR A 65 -3.66 3.87 -0.19
N SER A 66 -3.70 3.90 -1.53
CA SER A 66 -4.18 5.06 -2.29
C SER A 66 -5.71 5.22 -2.27
N THR A 67 -6.47 4.25 -1.77
CA THR A 67 -7.94 4.33 -1.80
C THR A 67 -8.44 5.56 -1.03
N GLY A 68 -9.19 6.42 -1.73
CA GLY A 68 -9.61 7.75 -1.29
C GLY A 68 -10.65 7.79 -0.16
N ARG A 69 -10.72 6.77 0.71
CA ARG A 69 -11.71 6.72 1.81
C ARG A 69 -11.51 7.82 2.84
N MET A 70 -10.27 8.33 3.01
CA MET A 70 -10.02 9.50 3.86
C MET A 70 -10.76 10.76 3.38
N LYS A 71 -10.89 10.96 2.05
CA LYS A 71 -11.63 12.10 1.52
C LYS A 71 -13.12 12.02 1.87
N ARG A 72 -13.68 10.81 1.82
CA ARG A 72 -15.08 10.56 2.21
C ARG A 72 -15.30 10.76 3.71
N LEU A 73 -14.38 10.27 4.55
CA LEU A 73 -14.44 10.49 6.00
C LEU A 73 -14.42 11.98 6.35
N GLU A 74 -13.52 12.75 5.72
CA GLU A 74 -13.43 14.20 5.92
C GLU A 74 -14.70 14.92 5.43
N GLN A 75 -15.28 14.49 4.30
CA GLN A 75 -16.56 15.03 3.85
C GLN A 75 -17.69 14.81 4.87
N VAL A 76 -17.80 13.61 5.44
CA VAL A 76 -18.82 13.30 6.46
C VAL A 76 -18.55 14.06 7.76
N ARG A 77 -17.28 14.24 8.14
CA ARG A 77 -16.89 15.07 9.28
C ARG A 77 -17.37 16.53 9.10
N LEU A 78 -17.06 17.14 7.95
CA LEU A 78 -17.48 18.50 7.64
C LEU A 78 -19.01 18.63 7.62
N GLU A 79 -19.72 17.59 7.19
CA GLU A 79 -21.18 17.55 7.26
C GLU A 79 -21.70 17.55 8.71
N VAL A 80 -21.12 16.72 9.59
CA VAL A 80 -21.44 16.71 11.03
C VAL A 80 -21.20 18.08 11.65
N ASP A 81 -20.05 18.69 11.36
CA ASP A 81 -19.72 20.03 11.85
C ASP A 81 -20.71 21.07 11.35
N SER A 82 -21.02 21.10 10.04
CA SER A 82 -22.01 22.01 9.47
C SER A 82 -23.38 21.89 10.13
N ARG A 83 -23.84 20.65 10.37
CA ARG A 83 -25.11 20.37 11.05
C ARG A 83 -25.07 20.82 12.52
N ARG A 84 -23.97 20.60 13.22
CA ARG A 84 -23.76 21.05 14.60
C ARG A 84 -23.91 22.57 14.72
N HIS A 85 -23.24 23.32 13.85
CA HIS A 85 -23.36 24.78 13.82
C HIS A 85 -24.80 25.25 13.55
N THR A 86 -25.52 24.55 12.66
CA THR A 86 -26.93 24.84 12.37
C THR A 86 -27.82 24.63 13.60
N VAL A 87 -27.65 23.52 14.32
CA VAL A 87 -28.43 23.21 15.53
C VAL A 87 -28.14 24.23 16.64
N THR A 88 -26.85 24.55 16.88
CA THR A 88 -26.47 25.59 17.85
C THR A 88 -27.06 26.96 17.49
N GLY A 89 -27.04 27.33 16.20
CA GLY A 89 -27.66 28.56 15.72
C GLY A 89 -29.18 28.62 15.99
N LEU A 90 -29.90 27.52 15.79
CA LEU A 90 -31.32 27.42 16.13
C LEU A 90 -31.57 27.50 17.64
N GLY A 91 -30.72 26.85 18.46
CA GLY A 91 -30.79 26.97 19.92
C GLY A 91 -30.66 28.42 20.39
N HIS A 92 -29.70 29.17 19.85
CA HIS A 92 -29.57 30.61 20.14
C HIS A 92 -30.77 31.44 19.66
N GLN A 93 -31.43 31.06 18.56
CA GLN A 93 -32.64 31.74 18.09
C GLN A 93 -33.81 31.49 19.05
N ILE A 94 -33.98 30.26 19.54
CA ILE A 94 -35.01 29.92 20.53
C ILE A 94 -34.78 30.70 21.82
N GLU A 95 -33.54 30.79 22.31
CA GLU A 95 -33.22 31.57 23.52
C GLU A 95 -33.54 33.06 23.35
N LYS A 96 -33.20 33.64 22.19
CA LYS A 96 -33.56 35.03 21.87
C LYS A 96 -35.08 35.23 21.75
N GLN A 97 -35.82 34.26 21.24
CA GLN A 97 -37.29 34.31 21.16
C GLN A 97 -37.89 34.23 22.57
N ARG A 98 -37.40 33.31 23.40
CA ARG A 98 -37.81 33.14 24.81
C ARG A 98 -37.60 34.43 25.61
N ALA A 99 -36.45 35.09 25.47
CA ALA A 99 -36.19 36.37 26.13
C ALA A 99 -37.14 37.51 25.71
N LYS A 100 -37.72 37.43 24.50
CA LYS A 100 -38.68 38.42 23.98
C LYS A 100 -40.14 38.13 24.37
N VAL A 101 -40.46 36.89 24.78
CA VAL A 101 -41.76 36.54 25.35
C VAL A 101 -41.78 37.03 26.80
N THR A 102 -41.81 38.35 26.97
CA THR A 102 -41.98 39.00 28.28
C THR A 102 -43.48 39.04 28.62
N PRO A 103 -43.92 38.85 29.88
CA PRO A 103 -45.32 38.55 30.24
C PRO A 103 -46.36 39.66 30.04
N GLY A 104 -46.06 40.76 29.35
CA GLY A 104 -46.86 41.99 29.40
C GLY A 104 -47.87 42.22 28.27
N GLY A 105 -47.87 41.45 27.19
CA GLY A 105 -48.69 41.74 25.99
C GLY A 105 -49.46 40.54 25.45
N ALA A 106 -50.74 40.43 25.79
CA ALA A 106 -51.56 39.24 25.53
C ALA A 106 -51.76 38.87 24.04
N SER A 107 -51.86 39.84 23.12
CA SER A 107 -52.11 39.54 21.69
C SER A 107 -50.84 39.25 20.89
N THR A 108 -49.71 39.85 21.27
CA THR A 108 -48.40 39.59 20.66
C THR A 108 -47.72 38.33 21.21
N ALA A 109 -48.07 37.92 22.45
CA ALA A 109 -47.55 36.71 23.08
C ALA A 109 -47.86 35.45 22.27
N GLN A 110 -49.12 35.24 21.87
CA GLN A 110 -49.52 34.03 21.15
C GLN A 110 -48.82 33.89 19.79
N LYS A 111 -48.54 35.00 19.09
CA LYS A 111 -47.78 34.97 17.83
C LYS A 111 -46.30 34.63 18.09
N ALA A 112 -45.71 35.16 19.15
CA ALA A 112 -44.33 34.88 19.53
C ALA A 112 -44.14 33.42 19.97
N GLU A 113 -45.10 32.88 20.73
CA GLU A 113 -45.14 31.45 21.13
C GLU A 113 -45.21 30.54 19.90
N ASN A 114 -46.13 30.81 18.97
CA ASN A 114 -46.22 30.03 17.73
C ASN A 114 -44.91 30.04 16.91
N GLN A 115 -44.20 31.16 16.87
CA GLN A 115 -42.89 31.24 16.20
C GLN A 115 -41.81 30.46 16.93
N MET A 116 -41.83 30.47 18.26
CA MET A 116 -40.93 29.68 19.10
C MET A 116 -41.17 28.19 18.86
N ASP A 117 -42.41 27.73 18.88
CA ASP A 117 -42.79 26.34 18.63
C ASP A 117 -42.35 25.85 17.24
N GLN A 118 -42.52 26.69 16.21
CA GLN A 118 -42.03 26.37 14.87
C GLN A 118 -40.50 26.24 14.84
N THR A 119 -39.77 27.07 15.60
CA THR A 119 -38.31 27.03 15.68
C THR A 119 -37.84 25.78 16.44
N ILE A 120 -38.56 25.41 17.51
CA ILE A 120 -38.33 24.17 18.27
C ILE A 120 -38.51 22.94 17.38
N ARG A 121 -39.62 22.83 16.63
CA ARG A 121 -39.85 21.71 15.70
C ARG A 121 -38.76 21.63 14.63
N LYS A 122 -38.33 22.77 14.09
CA LYS A 122 -37.21 22.84 13.14
C LYS A 122 -35.90 22.36 13.76
N MET A 123 -35.60 22.78 14.99
CA MET A 123 -34.42 22.34 15.72
C MET A 123 -34.42 20.83 15.93
N GLN A 124 -35.51 20.25 16.44
CA GLN A 124 -35.66 18.80 16.63
C GLN A 124 -35.43 18.01 15.34
N HIS A 125 -35.98 18.47 14.22
CA HIS A 125 -35.72 17.85 12.91
C HIS A 125 -34.25 17.91 12.51
N LYS A 126 -33.57 19.03 12.78
CA LYS A 126 -32.13 19.18 12.48
C LYS A 126 -31.27 18.36 13.43
N GLU A 127 -31.65 18.21 14.69
CA GLU A 127 -31.02 17.33 15.67
C GLU A 127 -31.10 15.87 15.24
N ASN A 128 -32.27 15.39 14.82
CA ASN A 128 -32.43 14.03 14.30
C ASN A 128 -31.51 13.78 13.09
N LYS A 129 -31.39 14.76 12.19
CA LYS A 129 -30.47 14.65 11.05
C LYS A 129 -28.99 14.73 11.46
N LEU A 130 -28.66 15.49 12.50
CA LEU A 130 -27.32 15.55 13.07
C LEU A 130 -26.96 14.21 13.70
N ALA A 131 -27.89 13.58 14.44
CA ALA A 131 -27.69 12.25 15.02
C ALA A 131 -27.41 11.20 13.95
N ALA A 132 -28.19 11.20 12.85
CA ALA A 132 -27.93 10.32 11.70
C ALA A 132 -26.56 10.57 11.06
N ALA A 133 -26.16 11.83 10.90
CA ALA A 133 -24.84 12.17 10.36
C ALA A 133 -23.69 11.73 11.29
N ARG A 134 -23.85 11.87 12.62
CA ARG A 134 -22.87 11.36 13.61
C ARG A 134 -22.71 9.85 13.52
N GLN A 135 -23.82 9.11 13.37
CA GLN A 135 -23.79 7.67 13.19
C GLN A 135 -23.04 7.29 11.90
N SER A 136 -23.36 7.95 10.78
CA SER A 136 -22.63 7.73 9.53
C SER A 136 -21.14 8.06 9.65
N PHE A 137 -20.76 9.08 10.42
CA PHE A 137 -19.36 9.41 10.68
C PHE A 137 -18.65 8.28 11.42
N LYS A 138 -19.24 7.78 12.52
CA LYS A 138 -18.68 6.66 13.31
C LYS A 138 -18.49 5.40 12.47
N GLU A 139 -19.44 5.09 11.59
CA GLU A 139 -19.35 3.93 10.68
C GLU A 139 -18.21 4.08 9.67
N GLN A 140 -18.07 5.26 9.04
CA GLN A 140 -16.96 5.51 8.11
C GLN A 140 -15.61 5.53 8.82
N GLU A 141 -15.53 6.07 10.03
CA GLU A 141 -14.33 6.08 10.87
C GLU A 141 -13.89 4.66 11.21
N ALA A 142 -14.81 3.81 11.65
CA ALA A 142 -14.53 2.40 11.96
C ALA A 142 -14.00 1.63 10.74
N LEU A 143 -14.59 1.85 9.56
CA LEU A 143 -14.14 1.24 8.32
C LEU A 143 -12.72 1.69 7.94
N VAL A 144 -12.44 2.99 8.04
CA VAL A 144 -11.10 3.54 7.79
C VAL A 144 -10.09 2.96 8.78
N TYR A 145 -10.43 2.91 10.06
CA TYR A 145 -9.57 2.33 11.08
C TYR A 145 -9.24 0.87 10.79
N GLN A 146 -10.23 0.05 10.48
CA GLN A 146 -10.03 -1.36 10.14
C GLN A 146 -9.11 -1.53 8.93
N GLN A 147 -9.28 -0.69 7.90
CA GLN A 147 -8.43 -0.71 6.71
C GLN A 147 -6.99 -0.30 6.99
N LEU A 148 -6.79 0.79 7.73
CA LEU A 148 -5.45 1.23 8.14
C LEU A 148 -4.76 0.16 9.01
N ALA A 149 -5.50 -0.46 9.93
CA ALA A 149 -4.98 -1.55 10.75
C ALA A 149 -4.64 -2.80 9.92
N GLN A 150 -5.40 -3.09 8.87
CA GLN A 150 -5.05 -4.16 7.93
C GLN A 150 -3.80 -3.79 7.12
N LEU A 151 -3.71 -2.56 6.61
CA LEU A 151 -2.57 -2.10 5.83
C LEU A 151 -1.26 -2.11 6.64
N ILE A 152 -1.31 -1.73 7.92
CA ILE A 152 -0.17 -1.80 8.85
C ILE A 152 0.26 -3.25 9.04
N ARG A 153 -0.69 -4.18 9.24
CA ARG A 153 -0.39 -5.61 9.36
C ARG A 153 0.23 -6.17 8.08
N ASP A 154 -0.26 -5.76 6.92
CA ASP A 154 0.29 -6.16 5.62
C ASP A 154 1.69 -5.56 5.40
N GLY A 155 1.95 -4.36 5.91
CA GLY A 155 3.26 -3.68 5.84
C GLY A 155 4.40 -4.44 6.54
N VAL A 156 4.08 -5.31 7.51
CA VAL A 156 5.09 -6.15 8.17
C VAL A 156 5.75 -7.13 7.19
N TRP A 157 5.05 -7.52 6.13
CA TRP A 157 5.53 -8.47 5.12
C TRP A 157 6.44 -7.85 4.05
N LEU A 158 6.65 -6.53 4.05
CA LEU A 158 7.52 -5.86 3.07
C LEU A 158 8.95 -6.40 3.09
N LYS A 159 9.48 -6.69 4.28
CA LYS A 159 10.81 -7.33 4.43
C LYS A 159 10.83 -8.73 3.83
N SER A 160 9.75 -9.50 3.99
CA SER A 160 9.61 -10.84 3.42
C SER A 160 9.54 -10.80 1.89
N TYR A 161 8.85 -9.81 1.31
CA TYR A 161 8.84 -9.62 -0.15
C TYR A 161 10.25 -9.30 -0.68
N LEU A 162 11.01 -8.43 -0.02
CA LEU A 162 12.41 -8.15 -0.40
C LEU A 162 13.29 -9.40 -0.31
N ALA A 163 13.15 -10.19 0.76
CA ALA A 163 13.86 -11.46 0.88
C ALA A 163 13.48 -12.44 -0.24
N ALA A 164 12.20 -12.46 -0.65
CA ALA A 164 11.75 -13.26 -1.78
C ALA A 164 12.37 -12.81 -3.11
N VAL A 165 12.51 -11.50 -3.36
CA VAL A 165 13.23 -10.98 -4.54
C VAL A 165 14.66 -11.51 -4.57
N MET A 166 15.41 -11.34 -3.47
CA MET A 166 16.80 -11.76 -3.38
C MET A 166 16.95 -13.28 -3.58
N ARG A 167 16.01 -14.07 -3.04
CA ARG A 167 15.97 -15.53 -3.26
C ARG A 167 15.71 -15.87 -4.72
N LEU A 168 14.74 -15.22 -5.36
CA LEU A 168 14.42 -15.45 -6.78
C LEU A 168 15.59 -15.05 -7.70
N GLU A 169 16.28 -13.96 -7.39
CA GLU A 169 17.49 -13.55 -8.09
C GLU A 169 18.62 -14.57 -7.91
N GLN A 170 18.85 -15.06 -6.69
CA GLN A 170 19.82 -16.11 -6.42
C GLN A 170 19.51 -17.39 -7.21
N GLU A 171 18.26 -17.85 -7.22
CA GLU A 171 17.82 -19.00 -8.02
C GLU A 171 18.05 -18.77 -9.52
N ALA A 172 17.77 -17.57 -10.01
CA ALA A 172 17.99 -17.20 -11.41
C ALA A 172 19.48 -17.22 -11.77
N PHE A 173 20.35 -16.70 -10.91
CA PHE A 173 21.80 -16.73 -11.13
C PHE A 173 22.35 -18.15 -11.09
N GLN A 174 21.89 -18.99 -10.16
CA GLN A 174 22.30 -20.40 -10.10
C GLN A 174 21.85 -21.18 -11.35
N ALA A 175 20.61 -20.98 -11.80
CA ALA A 175 20.10 -21.61 -13.01
C ALA A 175 20.82 -21.09 -14.27
N SER A 176 21.13 -19.79 -14.33
CA SER A 176 21.92 -19.20 -15.41
C SER A 176 23.35 -19.75 -15.44
N TYR A 177 23.98 -19.92 -14.28
CA TYR A 177 25.31 -20.53 -14.15
C TYR A 177 25.30 -21.99 -14.64
N ALA A 178 24.27 -22.76 -14.29
CA ALA A 178 24.10 -24.13 -14.80
C ALA A 178 23.91 -24.16 -16.33
N ALA A 179 23.14 -23.22 -16.90
CA ALA A 179 22.90 -23.11 -18.34
C ALA A 179 24.14 -22.64 -19.14
N LEU A 180 25.07 -21.92 -18.50
CA LEU A 180 26.37 -21.57 -19.07
C LEU A 180 27.32 -22.77 -19.18
N GLY A 181 27.03 -23.84 -18.42
CA GLY A 181 27.84 -25.04 -18.34
C GLY A 181 29.15 -24.84 -17.56
N PRO A 182 29.90 -25.92 -17.29
CA PRO A 182 31.21 -25.81 -16.66
C PRO A 182 32.14 -25.01 -17.57
N SER A 183 32.40 -23.76 -17.22
CA SER A 183 33.40 -22.94 -17.90
C SER A 183 34.79 -23.56 -17.65
N LYS A 184 35.17 -24.52 -18.51
CA LYS A 184 36.52 -25.10 -18.52
C LYS A 184 37.53 -24.18 -19.20
N ALA A 185 37.19 -22.91 -19.40
CA ALA A 185 38.19 -21.92 -19.77
C ALA A 185 39.08 -21.72 -18.54
N GLN A 186 40.21 -22.42 -18.49
CA GLN A 186 41.34 -21.93 -17.72
C GLN A 186 41.55 -20.50 -18.20
N LEU A 187 41.37 -19.51 -17.31
CA LEU A 187 41.85 -18.16 -17.60
C LEU A 187 43.29 -18.32 -18.08
N PRO A 188 43.70 -17.68 -19.18
CA PRO A 188 45.09 -17.67 -19.59
C PRO A 188 45.90 -17.28 -18.36
N LEU A 189 46.64 -18.23 -17.80
CA LEU A 189 47.63 -17.89 -16.80
C LEU A 189 48.56 -16.92 -17.52
N PRO A 190 48.84 -15.73 -16.95
CA PRO A 190 49.81 -14.84 -17.55
C PRO A 190 51.06 -15.66 -17.82
N PRO A 191 51.69 -15.53 -19.01
CA PRO A 191 52.87 -16.30 -19.34
C PRO A 191 53.85 -16.12 -18.19
N MET A 192 54.15 -17.21 -17.47
CA MET A 192 55.26 -17.22 -16.53
C MET A 192 56.49 -16.93 -17.38
N SER A 193 56.94 -15.68 -17.36
CA SER A 193 58.18 -15.28 -17.98
C SER A 193 59.28 -16.23 -17.48
N PRO A 194 60.03 -16.90 -18.38
CA PRO A 194 61.08 -17.84 -17.99
C PRO A 194 62.30 -17.17 -17.34
N ASP A 195 62.30 -15.85 -17.19
CA ASP A 195 63.38 -15.14 -16.51
C ASP A 195 63.15 -15.14 -15.00
N GLY A 196 63.87 -16.05 -14.35
CA GLY A 196 63.91 -16.21 -12.92
C GLY A 196 64.24 -14.91 -12.19
N ILE A 197 63.34 -14.52 -11.30
CA ILE A 197 63.74 -13.88 -10.04
C ILE A 197 62.96 -14.61 -8.96
N THR A 198 63.69 -15.37 -8.16
CA THR A 198 63.29 -15.84 -6.83
C THR A 198 62.81 -14.63 -6.00
N SER A 199 61.53 -14.30 -6.10
CA SER A 199 60.87 -13.47 -5.10
C SER A 199 60.31 -14.42 -4.05
N THR A 200 61.12 -14.63 -3.03
CA THR A 200 60.76 -15.30 -1.78
C THR A 200 59.63 -14.49 -1.13
N VAL A 201 58.38 -14.81 -1.47
CA VAL A 201 57.23 -14.31 -0.73
C VAL A 201 57.19 -15.08 0.59
N PRO A 202 57.31 -14.42 1.76
CA PRO A 202 57.20 -15.10 3.03
C PRO A 202 55.80 -15.71 3.19
N PRO A 203 55.65 -16.84 3.89
CA PRO A 203 54.35 -17.39 4.23
C PRO A 203 53.64 -16.41 5.17
N THR A 204 52.75 -15.57 4.63
CA THR A 204 51.79 -14.83 5.44
C THR A 204 50.83 -15.84 6.04
N SER A 205 51.02 -16.05 7.34
CA SER A 205 50.13 -16.71 8.27
C SER A 205 48.66 -16.36 8.04
N GLU A 206 47.83 -17.39 8.15
CA GLU A 206 46.37 -17.40 8.33
C GLU A 206 45.70 -16.04 8.56
N PRO A 207 44.67 -15.67 7.77
CA PRO A 207 43.73 -14.67 8.22
C PRO A 207 42.91 -15.26 9.36
N ALA A 208 43.32 -14.90 10.58
CA ALA A 208 42.47 -14.92 11.77
C ALA A 208 41.08 -14.36 11.42
N GLY A 209 40.05 -15.03 11.93
CA GLY A 209 38.66 -14.80 11.62
C GLY A 209 38.28 -13.31 11.55
N VAL A 210 37.82 -12.90 10.38
CA VAL A 210 37.05 -11.68 10.20
C VAL A 210 35.73 -11.88 10.95
N SER A 211 35.72 -11.42 12.20
CA SER A 211 34.51 -11.27 12.98
C SER A 211 33.67 -10.20 12.32
N ILE A 212 32.62 -10.62 11.61
CA ILE A 212 31.59 -9.73 11.07
C ILE A 212 30.95 -9.01 12.27
N PRO A 213 31.07 -7.68 12.41
CA PRO A 213 30.43 -6.97 13.50
C PRO A 213 28.91 -7.10 13.36
N ALA A 214 28.28 -7.51 14.46
CA ALA A 214 26.84 -7.63 14.59
C ALA A 214 26.14 -6.37 14.06
N SER A 215 25.14 -6.63 13.23
CA SER A 215 24.27 -5.69 12.56
C SER A 215 23.80 -4.59 13.52
N ARG A 216 24.18 -3.34 13.25
CA ARG A 216 23.50 -2.20 13.89
C ARG A 216 22.04 -2.19 13.44
N PRO A 217 21.08 -2.00 14.35
CA PRO A 217 19.68 -1.81 13.96
C PRO A 217 19.58 -0.56 13.09
N PHE A 218 18.96 -0.73 11.92
CA PHE A 218 18.66 0.33 10.97
C PHE A 218 17.64 1.30 11.59
N ASP A 219 18.07 2.52 11.90
CA ASP A 219 17.20 3.58 12.39
C ASP A 219 16.19 3.98 11.30
N ALA A 220 14.92 3.68 11.55
CA ALA A 220 13.81 3.90 10.62
C ALA A 220 13.34 5.37 10.51
N ALA A 221 14.21 6.34 10.83
CA ALA A 221 13.84 7.75 10.97
C ALA A 221 14.11 8.64 9.73
N GLN A 222 14.69 8.11 8.64
CA GLN A 222 15.12 8.94 7.49
C GLN A 222 14.41 8.70 6.15
N ALA A 223 13.30 7.96 6.11
CA ALA A 223 12.54 7.71 4.87
C ALA A 223 11.39 8.72 4.60
N ALA A 224 11.37 9.87 5.27
CA ALA A 224 10.33 10.88 5.10
C ALA A 224 10.84 12.11 4.33
N ASN A 225 11.27 11.97 3.07
CA ASN A 225 11.44 13.13 2.18
C ASN A 225 11.61 12.79 0.69
N VAL A 226 10.73 11.97 0.10
CA VAL A 226 10.56 11.96 -1.37
C VAL A 226 9.07 11.78 -1.70
N THR A 227 8.27 12.82 -1.45
CA THR A 227 6.91 12.92 -1.99
C THR A 227 6.98 13.78 -3.25
N GLY A 228 7.29 13.14 -4.38
CA GLY A 228 7.23 13.76 -5.70
C GLY A 228 5.78 14.01 -6.11
N THR A 229 5.37 15.27 -6.05
CA THR A 229 4.04 15.76 -6.42
C THR A 229 3.85 15.72 -7.94
N LEU A 230 3.30 14.63 -8.48
CA LEU A 230 2.73 14.60 -9.84
C LEU A 230 1.21 14.73 -9.75
N GLY A 231 0.74 15.97 -9.65
CA GLY A 231 -0.68 16.32 -9.77
C GLY A 231 -1.01 16.80 -11.20
N PRO A 232 -1.99 16.23 -11.90
CA PRO A 232 -2.48 16.80 -13.15
C PRO A 232 -3.28 18.08 -12.87
N LYS A 233 -2.88 19.15 -13.56
CA LYS A 233 -3.60 20.43 -13.68
C LYS A 233 -4.92 20.18 -14.43
N VAL A 234 -6.05 20.19 -13.73
CA VAL A 234 -7.39 20.23 -14.37
C VAL A 234 -7.92 21.64 -14.23
N THR A 235 -7.83 22.38 -15.32
CA THR A 235 -8.41 23.71 -15.53
C THR A 235 -9.94 23.59 -15.56
N GLY A 236 -10.62 24.45 -14.81
CA GLY A 236 -12.04 24.30 -14.50
C GLY A 236 -13.02 24.65 -15.62
N LYS A 237 -14.29 24.31 -15.36
CA LYS A 237 -15.44 25.05 -15.87
C LYS A 237 -16.61 24.88 -14.89
N ARG A 238 -16.95 25.95 -14.18
CA ARG A 238 -18.17 26.06 -13.38
C ARG A 238 -19.35 26.21 -14.34
N LEU A 239 -20.33 25.32 -14.22
CA LEU A 239 -21.68 25.53 -14.72
C LEU A 239 -22.64 25.26 -13.57
N ALA A 240 -23.42 26.30 -13.25
CA ALA A 240 -24.55 26.22 -12.36
C ALA A 240 -25.68 25.45 -13.05
N ALA A 241 -26.29 24.51 -12.35
CA ALA A 241 -27.61 24.00 -12.70
C ALA A 241 -28.33 23.51 -11.44
N THR A 242 -29.36 24.26 -11.09
CA THR A 242 -30.51 23.84 -10.28
C THR A 242 -31.23 22.68 -10.97
N GLY A 243 -31.49 21.59 -10.26
CA GLY A 243 -32.26 20.47 -10.78
C GLY A 243 -32.72 19.54 -9.65
N LYS A 244 -34.02 19.33 -9.59
CA LYS A 244 -34.79 18.73 -8.49
C LYS A 244 -35.37 17.45 -9.07
N GLU A 245 -34.84 16.28 -8.75
CA GLU A 245 -35.41 15.03 -9.26
C GLU A 245 -35.21 13.85 -8.31
N ASN A 246 -36.35 13.45 -7.75
CA ASN A 246 -36.91 12.11 -7.57
C ASN A 246 -35.97 10.90 -7.50
N GLY A 247 -36.21 10.11 -6.45
CA GLY A 247 -35.63 8.80 -6.25
C GLY A 247 -36.07 7.78 -7.29
N VAL A 248 -35.13 6.92 -7.64
CA VAL A 248 -35.35 5.58 -8.20
C VAL A 248 -34.30 4.67 -7.57
N GLY A 249 -34.77 3.55 -7.03
CA GLY A 249 -33.96 2.56 -6.32
C GLY A 249 -32.90 1.93 -7.22
N LEU A 250 -31.68 1.83 -6.68
CA LEU A 250 -30.61 1.03 -7.25
C LEU A 250 -30.63 -0.34 -6.58
N ALA A 251 -31.16 -1.30 -7.34
CA ALA A 251 -31.00 -2.72 -7.09
C ALA A 251 -29.53 -3.07 -6.97
N SER A 252 -29.19 -3.75 -5.87
CA SER A 252 -27.91 -4.40 -5.64
C SER A 252 -27.66 -5.45 -6.72
N SER A 253 -26.71 -5.15 -7.61
CA SER A 253 -26.19 -6.10 -8.59
C SER A 253 -25.44 -7.22 -7.88
N ALA A 254 -26.01 -8.42 -7.97
CA ALA A 254 -25.43 -9.67 -7.52
C ALA A 254 -24.30 -10.08 -8.48
N TYR A 255 -23.05 -9.81 -8.10
CA TYR A 255 -21.92 -10.52 -8.67
C TYR A 255 -21.82 -11.89 -8.03
N SER A 256 -22.46 -12.87 -8.67
CA SER A 256 -22.15 -14.29 -8.53
C SER A 256 -20.91 -14.60 -9.36
N ALA A 257 -19.73 -14.49 -8.75
CA ALA A 257 -18.50 -15.06 -9.29
C ALA A 257 -18.11 -16.26 -8.42
N LYS A 258 -18.55 -17.45 -8.87
CA LYS A 258 -17.89 -18.71 -8.54
C LYS A 258 -16.67 -18.78 -9.45
N ASP A 259 -15.52 -18.36 -8.96
CA ASP A 259 -14.23 -18.72 -9.55
C ASP A 259 -13.23 -18.93 -8.41
N GLU A 260 -12.58 -20.08 -8.49
CA GLU A 260 -11.78 -20.70 -7.44
C GLU A 260 -10.58 -19.83 -7.06
N MET A 261 -10.60 -19.28 -5.85
CA MET A 261 -9.42 -18.68 -5.23
C MET A 261 -8.52 -19.79 -4.67
N PRO A 262 -7.20 -19.75 -4.91
CA PRO A 262 -6.26 -20.64 -4.24
C PRO A 262 -6.25 -20.36 -2.73
N ALA A 263 -6.22 -21.44 -1.95
CA ALA A 263 -6.35 -21.45 -0.50
C ALA A 263 -5.41 -20.45 0.19
N ALA A 264 -6.01 -19.46 0.87
CA ALA A 264 -5.30 -18.60 1.80
C ALA A 264 -4.84 -19.40 3.03
N PRO A 265 -3.65 -19.14 3.59
CA PRO A 265 -3.18 -19.80 4.80
C PRO A 265 -4.09 -19.46 5.98
N THR A 266 -4.76 -20.49 6.50
CA THR A 266 -5.65 -20.45 7.66
C THR A 266 -4.84 -20.27 8.96
N GLN A 267 -4.42 -19.04 9.24
CA GLN A 267 -4.14 -18.63 10.62
C GLN A 267 -5.28 -17.74 11.10
N GLN A 268 -6.29 -18.37 11.68
CA GLN A 268 -7.37 -17.69 12.39
C GLN A 268 -6.78 -17.00 13.63
N HIS A 269 -6.41 -15.73 13.49
CA HIS A 269 -6.17 -14.89 14.64
C HIS A 269 -7.48 -14.70 15.41
N ARG A 270 -7.53 -15.28 16.61
CA ARG A 270 -8.58 -15.11 17.62
C ARG A 270 -8.90 -13.62 17.79
N ARG A 271 -10.10 -13.22 17.36
CA ARG A 271 -10.63 -11.86 17.44
C ARG A 271 -10.75 -11.48 18.92
N THR A 272 -9.81 -10.69 19.43
CA THR A 272 -9.94 -10.06 20.74
C THR A 272 -11.04 -9.01 20.67
N GLU A 273 -12.00 -9.11 21.57
CA GLU A 273 -13.10 -8.16 21.72
C GLU A 273 -12.52 -6.76 21.94
N SER A 274 -12.74 -5.88 20.97
CA SER A 274 -12.34 -4.48 21.06
C SER A 274 -13.22 -3.80 22.11
N ARG A 275 -12.67 -3.59 23.31
CA ARG A 275 -13.22 -2.67 24.30
C ARG A 275 -13.41 -1.31 23.61
N GLY A 276 -14.66 -0.89 23.51
CA GLY A 276 -15.07 0.34 22.83
C GLY A 276 -14.31 1.55 23.37
N TYR A 277 -13.58 2.21 22.48
CA TYR A 277 -13.01 3.53 22.73
C TYR A 277 -14.13 4.57 22.62
N ASP A 278 -14.91 4.76 23.68
CA ASP A 278 -15.76 5.95 23.85
C ASP A 278 -14.85 7.14 24.18
N ARG A 279 -14.15 7.65 23.16
CA ARG A 279 -13.22 8.79 23.30
C ARG A 279 -13.89 10.15 23.16
N TYR A 280 -15.14 10.18 22.70
CA TYR A 280 -15.94 11.40 22.69
C TYR A 280 -16.72 11.42 23.99
N GLY A 281 -16.29 12.26 24.94
CA GLY A 281 -16.93 12.47 26.23
C GLY A 281 -18.35 13.07 26.12
N GLU A 282 -19.26 12.34 25.48
CA GLU A 282 -20.70 12.46 25.68
C GLU A 282 -21.01 11.82 27.04
N GLN A 283 -20.57 12.49 28.11
CA GLN A 283 -21.18 12.29 29.42
C GLN A 283 -22.68 12.55 29.26
N ASN A 284 -23.47 11.54 29.64
CA ASN A 284 -24.91 11.59 29.86
C ASN A 284 -25.39 12.99 30.29
N TYR A 285 -25.91 13.78 29.35
CA TYR A 285 -26.77 14.93 29.65
C TYR A 285 -28.25 14.52 29.77
N GLY A 286 -28.56 13.23 29.68
CA GLY A 286 -29.89 12.69 29.95
C GLY A 286 -29.94 12.07 31.35
N ALA A 287 -30.91 12.50 32.16
CA ALA A 287 -31.34 11.87 33.42
C ALA A 287 -30.66 12.32 34.74
N ARG A 288 -30.45 13.63 34.94
CA ARG A 288 -30.64 14.21 36.27
C ARG A 288 -31.97 14.97 36.30
N GLY A 289 -33.05 14.21 36.43
CA GLY A 289 -34.32 14.74 36.88
C GLY A 289 -34.20 14.97 38.38
N ASP A 290 -33.83 16.19 38.77
CA ASP A 290 -33.98 16.62 40.15
C ASP A 290 -35.50 16.79 40.42
N PRO A 291 -36.07 16.09 41.41
CA PRO A 291 -37.46 16.30 41.78
C PRO A 291 -37.58 17.68 42.42
N VAL A 292 -38.42 18.53 41.83
CA VAL A 292 -38.81 19.83 42.41
C VAL A 292 -39.54 19.55 43.73
N PRO A 293 -39.10 20.11 44.86
CA PRO A 293 -39.83 19.96 46.12
C PRO A 293 -41.09 20.82 46.06
N ALA A 294 -42.24 20.20 46.32
CA ALA A 294 -43.50 20.88 46.49
C ALA A 294 -43.47 21.69 47.80
N TRP A 295 -43.60 23.02 47.68
CA TRP A 295 -43.99 23.94 48.73
C TRP A 295 -44.94 24.96 48.13
#